data_AF-A0A080WS09-F1
#
_entry.id   AF-A0A080WS09-F1
#
_cell.length_a   1.000
_cell.length_b   1.000
_cell.length_c   1.000
_cell.angle_alpha   90.00
_cell.angle_beta   90.00
_cell.angle_gamma   90.00
#
_symmetry.space_group_name_H-M   'P 1'
#
loop_
_entity.id
_entity.type
_entity.pdbx_description
1 polymer ?
#
loop_
_entity_poly.entity_id
_entity_poly.type
_entity_poly.pdbx_seq_one_letter_code
_entity_poly.pdbx_strand_id
1 'polypeptide(L)'
;MVPLLEGKKANILLGCWKSVITDPADVEVLYRQSTDHLKASQANAGWLLTQLLGSGLGLINGARWTGLRKALDPTFSHQASMNLLRESLNVGAAEYVADIHKFALPCKQGTDGDEFIINATESLQRYPFFEVASIFYGKMSKDEQERLWELGRRYSEVFASVVMGGIHRLKLTKYLNTATWKKTRQYQEAWHQFNNDMYKSREIKDPSCAIVTLMDAAKKGELTQAEASCFR
;
A
#
# COMPACT_ATOMS: atom_id res chain seq x y z
N MET A 1 -3.33 -16.43 27.80
CA MET A 1 -2.26 -16.02 28.74
C MET A 1 -1.03 -15.73 27.89
N VAL A 2 -0.70 -14.46 27.65
CA VAL A 2 0.47 -14.09 26.81
C VAL A 2 1.73 -14.31 27.65
N PRO A 3 2.74 -15.06 27.18
CA PRO A 3 3.98 -15.21 27.92
C PRO A 3 4.62 -13.83 28.12
N LEU A 4 4.95 -13.51 29.36
CA LEU A 4 5.79 -12.34 29.67
C LEU A 4 7.15 -12.57 29.00
N LEU A 5 7.42 -11.86 27.90
CA LEU A 5 8.76 -11.80 27.30
C LEU A 5 9.75 -11.30 28.36
N GLU A 6 10.67 -12.15 28.79
CA GLU A 6 11.72 -11.87 29.79
C GLU A 6 13.03 -11.33 29.16
N GLY A 7 13.02 -10.95 27.89
CA GLY A 7 14.19 -10.34 27.26
C GLY A 7 14.32 -8.83 27.53
N LYS A 8 15.49 -8.27 27.18
CA LYS A 8 15.91 -6.89 27.46
C LYS A 8 14.97 -5.87 26.80
N LYS A 9 13.89 -5.50 27.50
CA LYS A 9 12.98 -4.42 27.09
C LYS A 9 13.59 -3.08 27.46
N ALA A 10 13.90 -2.27 26.44
CA ALA A 10 14.18 -0.86 26.65
C ALA A 10 12.84 -0.12 26.83
N ASN A 11 12.56 0.34 28.05
CA ASN A 11 11.43 1.23 28.30
C ASN A 11 11.84 2.65 27.92
N ILE A 12 11.45 3.10 26.72
CA ILE A 12 11.68 4.48 26.29
C ILE A 12 10.45 5.31 26.71
N LEU A 13 10.64 6.24 27.64
CA LEU A 13 9.59 7.16 28.08
C LEU A 13 9.30 8.22 27.00
N LEU A 14 8.34 7.92 26.12
CA LEU A 14 7.77 8.87 25.14
C LEU A 14 6.32 9.25 25.47
N GLY A 15 6.03 9.49 26.75
CA GLY A 15 4.76 10.09 27.22
C GLY A 15 3.58 9.13 27.43
N CYS A 16 3.67 7.87 26.98
CA CYS A 16 2.79 6.75 27.35
C CYS A 16 3.66 5.48 27.39
N TRP A 17 3.37 4.51 28.25
CA TRP A 17 4.12 3.24 28.36
C TRP A 17 4.21 2.54 26.99
N LYS A 18 5.32 2.73 26.28
CA LYS A 18 5.64 2.06 25.03
C LYS A 18 6.88 1.22 25.27
N SER A 19 6.72 -0.10 25.20
CA SER A 19 7.84 -1.03 25.21
C SER A 19 8.43 -1.13 23.81
N VAL A 20 9.74 -0.97 23.69
CA VAL A 20 10.48 -1.25 22.46
C VAL A 20 11.22 -2.56 22.64
N ILE A 21 10.98 -3.51 21.74
CA ILE A 21 11.73 -4.76 21.68
C ILE A 21 13.00 -4.50 20.87
N THR A 22 14.15 -4.71 21.49
CA THR A 22 15.46 -4.44 20.88
C THR A 22 16.28 -5.71 20.64
N ASP A 23 15.88 -6.84 21.22
CA ASP A 23 16.55 -8.13 21.03
C ASP A 23 15.90 -8.89 19.85
N PRO A 24 16.66 -9.31 18.83
CA PRO A 24 16.14 -10.11 17.72
C PRO A 24 15.44 -11.41 18.15
N ALA A 25 15.88 -12.04 19.25
CA ALA A 25 15.25 -13.27 19.74
C ALA A 25 13.82 -12.99 20.26
N ASP A 26 13.63 -11.88 20.97
CA ASP A 26 12.30 -11.46 21.42
C ASP A 26 11.38 -11.08 20.25
N VAL A 27 11.96 -10.50 19.18
CA VAL A 27 11.23 -10.23 17.93
C VAL A 27 10.75 -11.54 17.32
N GLU A 28 11.62 -12.55 17.21
CA GLU A 28 11.24 -13.85 16.67
C GLU A 28 10.11 -14.50 17.47
N VAL A 29 10.20 -14.50 18.81
CA VAL A 29 9.17 -15.06 19.70
C VAL A 29 7.82 -14.35 19.49
N LEU A 30 7.84 -13.01 19.41
CA LEU A 30 6.63 -12.22 19.15
C LEU A 30 5.99 -12.59 17.79
N TYR A 31 6.80 -12.68 16.73
CA TYR A 31 6.27 -12.93 15.38
C TYR A 31 5.88 -14.39 15.15
N ARG A 32 6.46 -15.34 15.90
CA ARG A 32 6.11 -16.77 15.84
C ARG A 32 4.64 -17.02 16.20
N GLN A 33 4.06 -16.20 17.07
CA GLN A 33 2.64 -16.27 17.47
C GLN A 33 1.79 -15.17 16.80
N SER A 34 2.29 -14.51 15.75
CA SER A 34 1.67 -13.32 15.11
C SER A 34 0.19 -13.47 14.74
N THR A 35 -0.31 -14.69 14.50
CA THR A 35 -1.72 -14.98 14.23
C THR A 35 -2.64 -14.84 15.46
N ASP A 36 -2.08 -14.99 16.66
CA ASP A 36 -2.82 -14.96 17.93
C ASP A 36 -2.82 -13.57 18.57
N HIS A 37 -1.98 -12.65 18.06
CA HIS A 37 -1.94 -11.27 18.52
C HIS A 37 -3.05 -10.44 17.85
N LEU A 38 -3.87 -9.78 18.68
CA LEU A 38 -4.74 -8.72 18.18
C LEU A 38 -3.87 -7.50 17.84
N LYS A 39 -3.85 -7.15 16.56
CA LYS A 39 -3.21 -5.92 16.08
C LYS A 39 -3.98 -4.73 16.65
N ALA A 40 -3.26 -3.78 17.24
CA ALA A 40 -3.85 -2.63 17.89
C ALA A 40 -4.79 -1.89 16.91
N SER A 41 -5.98 -1.52 17.38
CA SER A 41 -7.07 -0.97 16.54
C SER A 41 -6.72 0.31 15.78
N GLN A 42 -5.56 0.93 16.07
CA GLN A 42 -5.05 2.13 15.40
C GLN A 42 -3.52 2.15 15.22
N ALA A 43 -2.84 1.01 15.40
CA ALA A 43 -1.37 0.90 15.37
C ALA A 43 -0.61 1.98 16.19
N ASN A 44 -1.23 2.57 17.22
CA ASN A 44 -0.72 3.73 17.98
C ASN A 44 -0.31 4.94 17.11
N ALA A 45 -0.85 5.01 15.89
CA ALA A 45 -0.37 5.90 14.83
C ALA A 45 -1.17 7.23 14.75
N GLY A 46 -2.27 7.33 15.52
CA GLY A 46 -3.13 8.50 15.59
C GLY A 46 -4.33 8.42 14.63
N TRP A 47 -5.36 9.21 14.90
CA TRP A 47 -6.67 9.07 14.24
C TRP A 47 -6.63 9.35 12.74
N LEU A 48 -5.95 10.40 12.28
CA LEU A 48 -5.95 10.73 10.85
C LEU A 48 -5.19 9.68 10.02
N LEU A 49 -4.16 9.07 10.61
CA LEU A 49 -3.41 8.01 9.96
C LEU A 49 -4.30 6.79 9.72
N THR A 50 -5.16 6.43 10.65
CA THR A 50 -6.07 5.29 10.42
C THR A 50 -7.15 5.57 9.38
N GLN A 51 -7.55 6.83 9.20
CA GLN A 51 -8.40 7.20 8.08
C GLN A 51 -7.67 7.03 6.74
N LEU A 52 -6.38 7.41 6.70
CA LEU A 52 -5.55 7.29 5.51
C LEU A 52 -5.24 5.83 5.15
N LEU A 53 -4.88 5.00 6.13
CA LEU A 53 -4.56 3.59 5.95
C LEU A 53 -5.81 2.72 5.75
N GLY A 54 -6.97 3.17 6.24
CA GLY A 54 -8.23 2.44 6.14
C GLY A 54 -8.14 1.08 6.83
N SER A 55 -8.58 0.03 6.12
CA SER A 55 -8.46 -1.37 6.57
C SER A 55 -7.14 -2.02 6.12
N GLY A 56 -6.20 -1.28 5.51
CA GLY A 56 -4.88 -1.78 5.10
C GLY A 56 -3.89 -1.97 6.26
N LEU A 57 -2.67 -2.40 5.94
CA LEU A 57 -1.50 -2.44 6.86
C LEU A 57 -1.71 -3.22 8.17
N GLY A 58 -2.47 -4.31 8.13
CA GLY A 58 -2.66 -5.15 9.31
C GLY A 58 -3.53 -4.49 10.39
N LEU A 59 -4.48 -3.65 10.03
CA LEU A 59 -5.50 -3.18 11.00
C LEU A 59 -6.71 -4.14 11.08
N ILE A 60 -6.77 -5.14 10.20
CA ILE A 60 -7.78 -6.20 10.20
C ILE A 60 -7.30 -7.37 11.06
N ASN A 61 -8.20 -7.91 11.87
CA ASN A 61 -7.94 -9.01 12.80
C ASN A 61 -8.96 -10.15 12.65
N GLY A 62 -8.57 -11.34 13.12
CA GLY A 62 -9.46 -12.50 13.28
C GLY A 62 -10.16 -12.93 11.99
N ALA A 63 -11.44 -13.28 12.09
CA ALA A 63 -12.22 -13.82 10.98
C ALA A 63 -12.26 -12.90 9.74
N ARG A 64 -12.22 -11.57 9.94
CA ARG A 64 -12.17 -10.60 8.84
C ARG A 64 -10.86 -10.69 8.06
N TRP A 65 -9.74 -10.86 8.78
CA TRP A 65 -8.42 -11.05 8.16
C TRP A 65 -8.39 -12.37 7.38
N THR A 66 -8.90 -13.45 7.97
CA THR A 66 -8.99 -14.75 7.30
C THR A 66 -9.85 -14.67 6.03
N GLY A 67 -10.98 -13.96 6.06
CA GLY A 67 -11.84 -13.75 4.90
C GLY A 67 -11.15 -12.98 3.78
N LEU A 68 -10.51 -11.85 4.10
CA LEU A 68 -9.74 -11.07 3.13
C LEU A 68 -8.60 -11.91 2.53
N ARG A 69 -7.87 -12.64 3.38
CA ARG A 69 -6.74 -13.47 2.96
C ARG A 69 -7.19 -14.60 2.03
N LYS A 70 -8.33 -15.25 2.31
CA LYS A 70 -8.90 -16.27 1.43
C LYS A 70 -9.16 -15.76 0.01
N ALA A 71 -9.55 -14.48 -0.15
CA ALA A 71 -9.76 -13.87 -1.45
C ALA A 71 -8.45 -13.51 -2.18
N LEU A 72 -7.35 -13.28 -1.45
CA LEU A 72 -6.07 -12.79 -2.01
C LEU A 72 -5.01 -13.87 -2.19
N ASP A 73 -4.99 -14.88 -1.32
CA ASP A 73 -3.96 -15.93 -1.31
C ASP A 73 -3.76 -16.59 -2.68
N PRO A 74 -4.80 -16.85 -3.50
CA PRO A 74 -4.60 -17.38 -4.85
C PRO A 74 -3.69 -16.49 -5.72
N THR A 75 -3.87 -15.17 -5.63
CA THR A 75 -3.14 -14.16 -6.38
C THR A 75 -1.66 -14.07 -5.97
N PHE A 76 -1.36 -14.38 -4.71
CA PHE A 76 0.01 -14.37 -4.15
C PHE A 76 0.57 -15.78 -3.93
N SER A 77 -0.02 -16.79 -4.55
CA SER A 77 0.51 -18.15 -4.48
C SER A 77 1.88 -18.24 -5.16
N HIS A 78 2.73 -19.17 -4.69
CA HIS A 78 4.04 -19.40 -5.31
C HIS A 78 3.93 -19.64 -6.82
N GLN A 79 2.92 -20.38 -7.26
CA GLN A 79 2.67 -20.61 -8.68
C GLN A 79 2.33 -19.31 -9.43
N ALA A 80 1.43 -18.48 -8.89
CA ALA A 80 1.09 -17.19 -9.49
C ALA A 80 2.30 -16.26 -9.59
N SER A 81 3.12 -16.18 -8.54
CA SER A 81 4.36 -15.40 -8.54
C SER A 81 5.37 -15.91 -9.58
N MET A 82 5.54 -17.23 -9.70
CA MET A 82 6.43 -17.82 -10.70
C MET A 82 5.95 -17.59 -12.14
N ASN A 83 4.64 -17.57 -12.38
CA ASN A 83 4.09 -17.24 -13.69
C ASN A 83 4.34 -15.76 -14.04
N LEU A 84 4.08 -14.84 -13.10
CA LEU A 84 4.37 -13.41 -13.27
C LEU A 84 5.84 -13.17 -13.65
N LEU A 85 6.76 -13.82 -12.92
CA LEU A 85 8.20 -13.71 -13.20
C LEU A 85 8.59 -14.19 -14.60
N ARG A 86 8.00 -15.29 -15.07
CA ARG A 86 8.31 -15.90 -16.37
C ARG A 86 7.68 -15.16 -17.54
N GLU A 87 6.45 -14.68 -17.38
CA GLU A 87 5.64 -14.19 -18.48
C GLU A 87 5.76 -12.68 -18.70
N SER A 88 5.78 -11.87 -17.63
CA SER A 88 5.70 -10.41 -17.74
C SER A 88 6.91 -9.67 -17.21
N LEU A 89 7.51 -10.11 -16.09
CA LEU A 89 8.42 -9.25 -15.35
C LEU A 89 9.75 -8.99 -16.07
N ASN A 90 10.40 -10.02 -16.63
CA ASN A 90 11.67 -9.79 -17.35
C ASN A 90 11.47 -9.04 -18.67
N VAL A 91 10.38 -9.35 -19.39
CA VAL A 91 10.06 -8.70 -20.67
C VAL A 91 9.67 -7.24 -20.42
N GLY A 92 8.79 -6.99 -19.46
CA GLY A 92 8.36 -5.65 -19.06
C GLY A 92 9.53 -4.79 -18.56
N ALA A 93 10.47 -5.37 -17.81
CA ALA A 93 11.67 -4.66 -17.39
C ALA A 93 12.53 -4.22 -18.58
N ALA A 94 12.74 -5.10 -19.58
CA ALA A 94 13.48 -4.76 -20.78
C ALA A 94 12.79 -3.66 -21.60
N GLU A 95 11.47 -3.75 -21.79
CA GLU A 95 10.66 -2.71 -22.46
C GLU A 95 10.73 -1.38 -21.70
N TYR A 96 10.64 -1.42 -20.37
CA TYR A 96 10.72 -0.23 -19.53
C TYR A 96 12.08 0.45 -19.62
N VAL A 97 13.17 -0.32 -19.58
CA VAL A 97 14.54 0.20 -19.71
C VAL A 97 14.78 0.79 -21.10
N ALA A 98 14.25 0.20 -22.17
CA ALA A 98 14.34 0.78 -23.52
C ALA A 98 13.74 2.19 -23.59
N ASP A 99 12.67 2.43 -22.83
CA ASP A 99 11.96 3.71 -22.76
C ASP A 99 12.46 4.66 -21.66
N ILE A 100 13.45 4.26 -20.84
CA ILE A 100 13.85 5.02 -19.64
C ILE A 100 14.48 6.37 -19.96
N HIS A 101 15.00 6.55 -21.18
CA HIS A 101 15.54 7.81 -21.68
C HIS A 101 14.51 8.95 -21.65
N LYS A 102 13.20 8.64 -21.61
CA LYS A 102 12.11 9.63 -21.46
C LYS A 102 12.15 10.36 -20.11
N PHE A 103 12.88 9.83 -19.13
CA PHE A 103 13.08 10.44 -17.82
C PHE A 103 14.40 11.22 -17.71
N ALA A 104 15.13 11.40 -18.83
CA ALA A 104 16.37 12.18 -18.85
C ALA A 104 16.16 13.60 -18.35
N LEU A 105 17.04 14.04 -17.45
CA LEU A 105 17.03 15.40 -16.93
C LEU A 105 17.47 16.38 -18.03
N PRO A 106 16.78 17.53 -18.20
CA PRO A 106 17.20 18.56 -19.14
C PRO A 106 18.64 19.02 -18.84
N CYS A 107 19.47 19.17 -19.88
CA CYS A 107 20.83 19.74 -19.82
C CYS A 107 21.92 18.88 -19.16
N LYS A 108 21.73 17.57 -19.01
CA LYS A 108 22.76 16.66 -18.49
C LYS A 108 22.97 15.45 -19.40
N GLN A 109 23.49 15.71 -20.61
CA GLN A 109 24.05 14.67 -21.47
C GLN A 109 25.43 14.29 -20.93
N GLY A 110 25.72 12.99 -20.87
CA GLY A 110 27.06 12.51 -20.54
C GLY A 110 28.05 12.88 -21.64
N THR A 111 29.33 12.72 -21.34
CA THR A 111 30.46 13.28 -22.11
C THR A 111 30.55 12.83 -23.57
N ASP A 112 29.81 11.78 -23.97
CA ASP A 112 29.86 11.16 -25.31
C ASP A 112 28.54 11.17 -26.09
N GLY A 113 27.50 11.89 -25.64
CA GLY A 113 26.23 12.02 -26.36
C GLY A 113 25.28 10.80 -26.32
N ASP A 114 25.80 9.60 -26.01
CA ASP A 114 25.03 8.36 -25.81
C ASP A 114 24.61 8.11 -24.34
N GLU A 115 25.02 8.99 -23.43
CA GLU A 115 24.74 8.89 -22.00
C GLU A 115 23.77 9.98 -21.55
N PHE A 116 22.87 9.63 -20.63
CA PHE A 116 21.92 10.57 -20.03
C PHE A 116 21.80 10.35 -18.52
N ILE A 117 21.53 11.43 -17.79
CA ILE A 117 21.34 11.38 -16.34
C ILE A 117 19.84 11.38 -16.03
N ILE A 118 19.42 10.44 -15.17
CA ILE A 118 18.05 10.34 -14.65
C ILE A 118 18.04 10.47 -13.13
N ASN A 119 16.89 10.84 -12.57
CA ASN A 119 16.63 10.61 -11.15
C ASN A 119 16.29 9.12 -10.95
N ALA A 120 17.22 8.36 -10.36
CA ALA A 120 17.07 6.92 -10.18
C ALA A 120 15.80 6.55 -9.41
N THR A 121 15.47 7.29 -8.35
CA THR A 121 14.27 7.03 -7.54
C THR A 121 13.01 7.25 -8.37
N GLU A 122 12.87 8.41 -9.03
CA GLU A 122 11.67 8.73 -9.79
C GLU A 122 11.49 7.84 -11.03
N SER A 123 12.58 7.45 -11.66
CA SER A 123 12.59 6.70 -12.91
C SER A 123 12.47 5.20 -12.67
N LEU A 124 13.15 4.64 -11.66
CA LEU A 124 13.16 3.19 -11.46
C LEU A 124 12.02 2.71 -10.54
N GLN A 125 11.48 3.54 -9.65
CA GLN A 125 10.43 3.12 -8.72
C GLN A 125 9.09 2.84 -9.43
N ARG A 126 8.84 3.51 -10.56
CA ARG A 126 7.60 3.36 -11.34
C ARG A 126 7.38 1.92 -11.83
N TYR A 127 8.43 1.26 -12.32
CA TYR A 127 8.33 -0.08 -12.87
C TYR A 127 7.81 -1.13 -11.85
N PRO A 128 8.51 -1.40 -10.72
CA PRO A 128 8.03 -2.37 -9.74
C PRO A 128 6.69 -1.97 -9.12
N PHE A 129 6.40 -0.67 -9.00
CA PHE A 129 5.10 -0.19 -8.54
C PHE A 129 3.96 -0.65 -9.47
N PHE A 130 4.12 -0.49 -10.79
CA PHE A 130 3.08 -0.89 -11.75
C PHE A 130 3.00 -2.41 -11.95
N GLU A 131 4.11 -3.14 -11.85
CA GLU A 131 4.09 -4.60 -11.86
C GLU A 131 3.27 -5.15 -10.69
N VAL A 132 3.49 -4.64 -9.47
CA VAL A 132 2.71 -5.03 -8.29
C VAL A 132 1.25 -4.62 -8.44
N ALA A 133 0.97 -3.41 -8.94
CA ALA A 133 -0.40 -2.97 -9.18
C ALA A 133 -1.13 -3.83 -10.22
N SER A 134 -0.40 -4.36 -11.22
CA SER A 134 -0.96 -5.23 -12.26
C SER A 134 -1.50 -6.55 -11.70
N ILE A 135 -0.96 -7.01 -10.57
CA ILE A 135 -1.46 -8.19 -9.85
C ILE A 135 -2.91 -7.96 -9.39
N PHE A 136 -3.25 -6.73 -9.02
CA PHE A 136 -4.58 -6.37 -8.53
C PHE A 136 -5.53 -5.92 -9.63
N TYR A 137 -5.01 -5.15 -10.59
CA TYR A 137 -5.80 -4.43 -11.58
C TYR A 137 -5.67 -4.98 -13.00
N GLY A 138 -4.90 -6.04 -13.19
CA GLY A 138 -4.54 -6.58 -14.50
C GLY A 138 -3.63 -5.63 -15.28
N LYS A 139 -3.44 -5.91 -16.58
CA LYS A 139 -2.64 -5.05 -17.46
C LYS A 139 -3.26 -3.66 -17.59
N MET A 140 -2.56 -2.64 -17.07
CA MET A 140 -2.99 -1.25 -17.09
C MET A 140 -2.53 -0.52 -18.35
N SER A 141 -3.38 0.36 -18.86
CA SER A 141 -3.02 1.35 -19.88
C SER A 141 -2.13 2.45 -19.30
N LYS A 142 -1.45 3.22 -20.16
CA LYS A 142 -0.60 4.35 -19.73
C LYS A 142 -1.38 5.39 -18.93
N ASP A 143 -2.64 5.64 -19.29
CA ASP A 143 -3.51 6.61 -18.60
C ASP A 143 -3.92 6.10 -17.21
N GLU A 144 -4.28 4.82 -17.09
CA GLU A 144 -4.56 4.17 -15.79
C GLU A 144 -3.31 4.19 -14.88
N GLN A 145 -2.13 3.91 -15.45
CA GLN A 145 -0.85 3.99 -14.74
C GLN A 145 -0.56 5.41 -14.24
N GLU A 146 -0.71 6.44 -15.07
CA GLU A 146 -0.43 7.82 -14.64
C GLU A 146 -1.45 8.30 -13.59
N ARG A 147 -2.73 7.93 -13.72
CA ARG A 147 -3.75 8.18 -12.68
C ARG A 147 -3.38 7.52 -11.35
N LEU A 148 -2.92 6.27 -11.38
CA LEU A 148 -2.50 5.55 -10.17
C LEU A 148 -1.22 6.16 -9.57
N TRP A 149 -0.27 6.57 -10.41
CA TRP A 149 0.94 7.26 -9.98
C TRP A 149 0.62 8.55 -9.25
N GLU A 150 -0.27 9.37 -9.82
CA GLU A 150 -0.74 10.60 -9.21
C GLU A 150 -1.39 10.37 -7.85
N LEU A 151 -2.19 9.31 -7.71
CA LEU A 151 -2.76 8.91 -6.43
C LEU A 151 -1.67 8.53 -5.41
N GLY A 152 -0.63 7.81 -5.83
CA GLY A 152 0.53 7.48 -4.98
C GLY A 152 1.29 8.71 -4.49
N ARG A 153 1.46 9.74 -5.34
CA ARG A 153 2.07 11.02 -4.94
C ARG A 153 1.21 11.74 -3.91
N ARG A 154 -0.09 11.85 -4.15
CA ARG A 154 -1.05 12.45 -3.19
C ARG A 154 -1.07 11.70 -1.86
N TYR A 155 -1.04 10.37 -1.90
CA TYR A 155 -0.91 9.54 -0.70
C TYR A 155 0.35 9.90 0.09
N SER A 156 1.50 9.99 -0.58
CA SER A 156 2.79 10.29 0.06
C SER A 156 2.80 11.68 0.71
N GLU A 157 2.23 12.69 0.06
CA GLU A 157 2.09 14.04 0.65
C GLU A 157 1.23 14.05 1.92
N VAL A 158 0.08 13.36 1.87
CA VAL A 158 -0.83 13.26 3.01
C VAL A 158 -0.18 12.44 4.11
N PHE A 159 0.46 11.32 3.78
CA PHE A 159 1.16 10.45 4.71
C PHE A 159 2.27 11.20 5.45
N ALA A 160 3.14 11.92 4.76
CA ALA A 160 4.18 12.75 5.38
C ALA A 160 3.59 13.77 6.36
N SER A 161 2.52 14.45 5.95
CA SER A 161 1.81 15.44 6.78
C SER A 161 1.19 14.82 8.05
N VAL A 162 0.74 13.57 7.95
CA VAL A 162 0.11 12.83 9.06
C VAL A 162 1.15 12.24 10.01
N VAL A 163 2.25 11.69 9.48
CA VAL A 163 3.33 11.08 10.27
C VAL A 163 4.08 12.11 11.10
N MET A 164 4.25 13.35 10.61
CA MET A 164 4.81 14.46 11.39
C MET A 164 4.03 14.73 12.70
N GLY A 165 2.79 14.25 12.82
CA GLY A 165 2.07 14.16 14.10
C GLY A 165 1.35 15.45 14.49
N GLY A 166 1.37 15.78 15.79
CA GLY A 166 0.64 16.92 16.34
C GLY A 166 -0.88 16.73 16.35
N ILE A 167 -1.62 17.76 15.95
CA ILE A 167 -3.09 17.78 16.04
C ILE A 167 -3.73 16.64 15.24
N HIS A 168 -3.07 16.18 14.17
CA HIS A 168 -3.45 15.05 13.29
C HIS A 168 -3.59 13.69 14.01
N ARG A 169 -3.03 13.55 15.22
CA ARG A 169 -3.26 12.37 16.05
C ARG A 169 -4.64 12.35 16.70
N LEU A 170 -5.28 13.51 16.85
CA LEU A 170 -6.57 13.69 17.50
C LEU A 170 -7.72 13.78 16.50
N LYS A 171 -8.91 13.32 16.93
CA LYS A 171 -10.17 13.46 16.17
C LYS A 171 -10.58 14.93 15.91
N LEU A 172 -10.03 15.87 16.68
CA LEU A 172 -10.32 17.30 16.56
C LEU A 172 -9.93 17.89 15.20
N THR A 173 -9.01 17.26 14.47
CA THR A 173 -8.62 17.68 13.11
C THR A 173 -9.76 17.76 12.11
N LYS A 174 -10.77 16.89 12.26
CA LYS A 174 -12.00 16.91 11.46
C LYS A 174 -12.77 18.20 11.66
N TYR A 175 -12.83 18.69 12.89
CA TYR A 175 -13.61 19.87 13.28
C TYR A 175 -12.87 21.18 12.97
N LEU A 176 -11.53 21.15 13.01
CA LEU A 176 -10.68 22.30 12.70
C LEU A 176 -10.46 22.51 11.20
N ASN A 177 -11.05 21.66 10.35
CA ASN A 177 -11.02 21.75 8.89
C ASN A 177 -9.62 22.02 8.29
N THR A 178 -8.61 21.40 8.88
CA THR A 178 -7.20 21.61 8.52
C THR A 178 -6.93 21.28 7.05
N ALA A 179 -5.91 21.88 6.45
CA ALA A 179 -5.51 21.58 5.07
C ALA A 179 -5.22 20.08 4.86
N THR A 180 -4.53 19.45 5.82
CA THR A 180 -4.25 18.00 5.82
C THR A 180 -5.53 17.16 5.80
N TRP A 181 -6.56 17.56 6.55
CA TRP A 181 -7.86 16.87 6.54
C TRP A 181 -8.54 16.95 5.17
N LYS A 182 -8.55 18.14 4.54
CA LYS A 182 -9.12 18.32 3.19
C LYS A 182 -8.38 17.45 2.16
N LYS A 183 -7.04 17.48 2.18
CA LYS A 183 -6.22 16.63 1.30
C LYS A 183 -6.47 15.14 1.54
N THR A 184 -6.63 14.72 2.80
CA THR A 184 -6.96 13.33 3.15
C THR A 184 -8.30 12.90 2.54
N ARG A 185 -9.35 13.73 2.66
CA ARG A 185 -10.65 13.42 2.04
C ARG A 185 -10.58 13.35 0.52
N GLN A 186 -9.92 14.32 -0.11
CA GLN A 186 -9.75 14.36 -1.56
C GLN A 186 -9.02 13.11 -2.07
N TYR A 187 -7.97 12.68 -1.36
CA TYR A 187 -7.28 11.44 -1.66
C TYR A 187 -8.20 10.23 -1.51
N GLN A 188 -8.93 10.10 -0.40
CA GLN A 188 -9.85 8.98 -0.18
C GLN A 188 -10.92 8.90 -1.27
N GLU A 189 -11.52 10.03 -1.65
CA GLU A 189 -12.53 10.09 -2.70
C GLU A 189 -11.95 9.69 -4.06
N ALA A 190 -10.79 10.24 -4.43
CA ALA A 190 -10.11 9.89 -5.68
C ALA A 190 -9.68 8.41 -5.72
N TRP A 191 -9.25 7.86 -4.58
CA TRP A 191 -8.92 6.45 -4.43
C TRP A 191 -10.14 5.54 -4.63
N HIS A 192 -11.27 5.89 -4.01
CA HIS A 192 -12.52 5.16 -4.18
C HIS A 192 -13.02 5.22 -5.62
N GLN A 193 -12.94 6.38 -6.26
CA GLN A 193 -13.33 6.53 -7.65
C GLN A 193 -12.45 5.69 -8.58
N PHE A 194 -11.14 5.73 -8.40
CA PHE A 194 -10.21 4.91 -9.19
C PHE A 194 -10.53 3.41 -9.08
N ASN A 195 -10.73 2.88 -7.86
CA ASN A 195 -11.06 1.47 -7.68
C ASN A 195 -12.40 1.09 -8.33
N ASN A 196 -13.40 1.96 -8.24
CA ASN A 196 -14.69 1.74 -8.91
C ASN A 196 -14.56 1.74 -10.44
N ASP A 197 -13.75 2.63 -11.00
CA ASP A 197 -13.50 2.67 -12.44
C ASP A 197 -12.76 1.42 -12.91
N MET A 198 -11.71 1.01 -12.17
CA MET A 198 -10.98 -0.22 -12.46
C MET A 198 -11.88 -1.45 -12.36
N TYR A 199 -12.72 -1.54 -11.33
CA TYR A 199 -13.71 -2.61 -11.19
C TYR A 199 -14.63 -2.70 -12.41
N LYS A 200 -15.29 -1.58 -12.79
CA LYS A 200 -16.19 -1.56 -13.96
C LYS A 200 -15.48 -1.94 -15.26
N SER A 201 -14.24 -1.48 -15.44
CA SER A 201 -13.43 -1.80 -16.62
C SER A 201 -13.08 -3.30 -16.67
N ARG A 202 -12.70 -3.89 -15.53
CA ARG A 202 -12.27 -5.29 -15.45
C ARG A 202 -13.41 -6.29 -15.36
N GLU A 203 -14.55 -5.92 -14.79
CA GLU A 203 -15.77 -6.76 -14.79
C GLU A 203 -16.13 -7.22 -16.20
N ILE A 204 -15.86 -6.39 -17.23
CA ILE A 204 -16.11 -6.72 -18.63
C ILE A 204 -14.89 -7.35 -19.32
N LYS A 205 -13.69 -6.80 -19.10
CA LYS A 205 -12.49 -7.16 -19.87
C LYS A 205 -11.70 -8.35 -19.30
N ASP A 206 -11.74 -8.52 -17.98
CA ASP A 206 -11.01 -9.54 -17.24
C ASP A 206 -11.70 -9.84 -15.90
N PRO A 207 -12.79 -10.65 -15.92
CA PRO A 207 -13.54 -10.97 -14.72
C PRO A 207 -12.74 -11.73 -13.66
N SER A 208 -11.60 -12.32 -14.04
CA SER A 208 -10.72 -13.08 -13.13
C SER A 208 -9.79 -12.18 -12.30
N CYS A 209 -9.72 -10.90 -12.65
CA CYS A 209 -8.87 -9.92 -12.00
C CYS A 209 -9.18 -9.78 -10.49
N ALA A 210 -8.16 -9.59 -9.66
CA ALA A 210 -8.34 -9.59 -8.21
C ALA A 210 -9.26 -8.46 -7.73
N ILE A 211 -9.23 -7.27 -8.36
CA ILE A 211 -10.14 -6.17 -8.04
C ILE A 211 -11.62 -6.57 -8.23
N VAL A 212 -11.93 -7.40 -9.23
CA VAL A 212 -13.31 -7.90 -9.47
C VAL A 212 -13.70 -8.83 -8.33
N THR A 213 -12.85 -9.81 -8.03
CA THR A 213 -13.07 -10.78 -6.94
C THR A 213 -13.30 -10.08 -5.60
N LEU A 214 -12.48 -9.08 -5.26
CA LEU A 214 -12.55 -8.33 -4.00
C LEU A 214 -13.81 -7.48 -3.90
N MET A 215 -14.15 -6.76 -4.97
CA MET A 215 -15.33 -5.89 -4.99
C MET A 215 -16.63 -6.70 -5.02
N ASP A 216 -16.66 -7.86 -5.68
CA ASP A 216 -17.79 -8.78 -5.65
C ASP A 216 -18.01 -9.39 -4.27
N ALA A 217 -16.93 -9.79 -3.58
CA ALA A 217 -17.00 -10.24 -2.20
C ALA A 217 -17.55 -9.12 -1.29
N ALA A 218 -17.19 -7.86 -1.55
CA ALA A 218 -17.76 -6.73 -0.83
C ALA A 218 -19.24 -6.49 -1.15
N LYS A 219 -19.68 -6.66 -2.40
CA LYS A 219 -21.10 -6.59 -2.79
C LYS A 219 -21.94 -7.69 -2.11
N LYS A 220 -21.36 -8.88 -1.90
CA LYS A 220 -22.00 -10.00 -1.20
C LYS A 220 -22.00 -9.86 0.33
N GLY A 221 -21.32 -8.84 0.86
CA GLY A 221 -21.19 -8.62 2.31
C GLY A 221 -20.14 -9.53 2.99
N GLU A 222 -19.34 -10.25 2.21
CA GLU A 222 -18.24 -11.09 2.72
C GLU A 222 -17.04 -10.23 3.14
N LEU A 223 -16.87 -9.07 2.48
CA LEU A 223 -15.90 -8.03 2.83
C LEU A 223 -16.61 -6.67 2.97
N THR A 224 -15.97 -5.74 3.67
CA THR A 224 -16.37 -4.32 3.60
C THR A 224 -15.75 -3.65 2.37
N GLN A 225 -16.37 -2.57 1.89
CA GLN A 225 -15.83 -1.75 0.78
C GLN A 225 -14.42 -1.21 1.09
N ALA A 226 -14.14 -0.91 2.36
CA ALA A 226 -12.82 -0.45 2.80
C ALA A 226 -11.75 -1.57 2.79
N GLU A 227 -12.15 -2.83 2.94
CA GLU A 227 -11.25 -3.99 2.83
C GLU A 227 -10.98 -4.34 1.36
N ALA A 228 -12.01 -4.32 0.51
CA ALA A 228 -11.85 -4.60 -0.92
C ALA A 228 -10.95 -3.60 -1.65
N SER A 229 -10.85 -2.37 -1.13
CA SER A 229 -10.03 -1.28 -1.70
C SER A 229 -8.80 -0.92 -0.85
N CYS A 230 -8.27 -1.86 -0.05
CA CYS A 230 -7.21 -1.57 0.92
C CYS A 230 -5.77 -1.52 0.37
N PHE A 231 -5.55 -1.81 -0.92
CA PHE A 231 -4.23 -1.87 -1.58
C PHE A 231 -3.75 -0.50 -2.08
N ARG A 232 -3.56 0.43 -1.15
CA ARG A 232 -3.14 1.82 -1.36
C ARG A 232 -1.62 1.97 -1.42
#